data_AF-A0A0R3XD63-F1
#
_entry.id   AF-A0A0R3XD63-F1
#
_cell.length_a   1.000
_cell.length_b   1.000
_cell.length_c   1.000
_cell.angle_alpha   90.00
_cell.angle_beta   90.00
_cell.angle_gamma   90.00
#
_symmetry.space_group_name_H-M   'P 1'
#
loop_
_entity.id
_entity.type
_entity.pdbx_description
1 polymer ?
#
loop_
_entity_poly.entity_id
_entity_poly.type
_entity_poly.pdbx_seq_one_letter_code
_entity_poly.pdbx_strand_id
1 'polypeptide(L)'
;MIGNLLKMQQAVSTDDLPSASEMAATTLVKRASVDEGDTRPTWIRQLQSSADAWKSLLPDRLRPLERTAENIADPLFRCFDREVSAGTTLLNTVRDDLSNVIKVCSGTTKPTNYHRDLMSDLAKGLIPTSWRRYYTTPSTLTVIQWINDFAARIRQLIEISEAASSADHGNLRGLRVWLGGLFMPEAYITATRQAVAQTHGWALEELFLS
;
A
#
# COMPACT_ATOMS: atom_id res chain seq x y z
N MET A 1 -12.82 24.40 38.01
CA MET A 1 -12.04 25.28 38.92
C MET A 1 -11.17 24.40 39.80
N ILE A 2 -10.15 24.98 40.45
CA ILE A 2 -8.97 24.30 41.06
C ILE A 2 -8.00 23.83 39.96
N GLY A 3 -6.73 24.26 39.90
CA GLY A 3 -6.09 25.34 40.65
C GLY A 3 -4.62 25.51 40.25
N ASN A 4 -4.24 26.69 39.74
CA ASN A 4 -2.83 27.04 39.53
C ASN A 4 -2.16 27.37 40.87
N LEU A 5 -1.04 26.70 41.16
CA LEU A 5 0.05 27.05 42.08
C LEU A 5 1.19 26.09 41.70
N LEU A 6 2.44 26.48 41.48
CA LEU A 6 3.29 27.26 42.37
C LEU A 6 4.36 28.05 41.58
N LYS A 7 4.77 29.23 42.08
CA LYS A 7 5.82 30.07 41.46
C LYS A 7 6.74 30.61 42.56
N MET A 8 8.07 30.47 42.37
CA MET A 8 9.16 31.00 43.23
C MET A 8 9.24 30.34 44.64
N GLN A 9 10.36 30.31 45.36
CA GLN A 9 11.75 30.79 45.14
C GLN A 9 12.70 29.55 45.09
N GLN A 10 14.04 29.53 45.23
CA GLN A 10 15.11 30.54 45.46
C GLN A 10 16.45 29.95 44.93
N ALA A 11 17.12 30.55 43.95
CA ALA A 11 18.39 31.29 44.10
C ALA A 11 19.49 30.64 44.97
N VAL A 12 20.44 29.93 44.35
CA VAL A 12 21.76 29.62 44.91
C VAL A 12 22.84 29.79 43.83
N SER A 13 23.79 30.68 44.14
CA SER A 13 25.16 30.81 43.63
C SER A 13 25.46 31.03 42.14
N THR A 14 26.46 31.89 41.95
CA THR A 14 27.05 32.36 40.68
C THR A 14 28.22 31.50 40.23
N ASP A 15 28.57 31.66 38.95
CA ASP A 15 29.85 31.29 38.31
C ASP A 15 29.99 29.82 37.89
N ASP A 16 29.29 29.48 36.80
CA ASP A 16 29.79 28.52 35.82
C ASP A 16 29.40 29.00 34.41
N LEU A 17 30.39 29.24 33.54
CA LEU A 17 30.20 29.75 32.18
C LEU A 17 30.06 28.55 31.23
N PRO A 18 28.88 28.31 30.61
CA PRO A 18 28.72 27.15 29.75
C PRO A 18 29.62 27.25 28.52
N SER A 19 30.40 26.19 28.29
CA SER A 19 31.29 26.08 27.14
C SER A 19 30.50 26.14 25.83
N ALA A 20 31.11 26.74 24.79
CA ALA A 20 30.48 26.95 23.48
C ALA A 20 29.97 25.65 22.80
N SER A 21 30.40 24.47 23.26
CA SER A 21 29.90 23.16 22.82
C SER A 21 28.48 22.81 23.28
N GLU A 22 28.03 23.29 24.46
CA GLU A 22 26.71 22.91 25.00
C GLU A 22 25.55 23.71 24.40
N MET A 23 25.83 24.94 23.93
CA MET A 23 24.89 25.69 23.09
C MET A 23 24.63 24.96 21.76
N ALA A 24 25.62 24.27 21.19
CA ALA A 24 25.43 23.50 19.95
C ALA A 24 24.48 22.31 20.16
N ALA A 25 24.66 21.54 21.24
CA ALA A 25 23.81 20.40 21.57
C ALA A 25 22.34 20.80 21.82
N THR A 26 22.13 21.89 22.57
CA THR A 26 20.77 22.37 22.90
C THR A 26 20.06 22.99 21.68
N THR A 27 20.81 23.53 20.70
CA THR A 27 20.25 24.13 19.47
C THR A 27 19.93 23.08 18.39
N LEU A 28 20.48 21.86 18.47
CA LEU A 28 20.25 20.80 17.49
C LEU A 28 18.90 20.07 17.64
N VAL A 29 18.24 20.15 18.79
CA VAL A 29 16.91 19.53 19.01
C VAL A 29 15.76 20.42 18.50
N LYS A 30 16.02 21.69 18.16
CA LYS A 30 14.99 22.68 17.80
C LYS A 30 15.04 23.09 16.33
N ARG A 31 15.06 22.10 15.42
CA ARG A 31 14.90 22.32 13.97
C ARG A 31 13.98 21.33 13.25
N ALA A 32 13.00 20.77 13.97
CA ALA A 32 11.72 20.49 13.33
C ALA A 32 11.05 21.85 13.05
N SER A 33 10.99 22.23 11.78
CA SER A 33 10.32 23.45 11.32
C SER A 33 8.83 23.35 11.63
N VAL A 34 8.40 23.91 12.76
CA VAL A 34 6.99 24.20 13.01
C VAL A 34 6.62 25.32 12.07
N ASP A 35 5.89 24.98 11.01
CA ASP A 35 5.34 25.93 10.07
C ASP A 35 4.31 26.82 10.78
N GLU A 36 4.74 28.00 11.24
CA GLU A 36 3.93 28.96 12.00
C GLU A 36 2.76 29.55 11.18
N GLY A 37 2.68 29.26 9.87
CA GLY A 37 1.55 29.63 9.01
C GLY A 37 0.44 28.57 8.90
N ASP A 38 0.70 27.30 9.23
CA ASP A 38 -0.25 26.21 8.95
C ASP A 38 -1.26 26.01 10.09
N THR A 39 -2.41 26.66 9.94
CA THR A 39 -3.56 26.62 10.88
C THR A 39 -4.33 25.29 10.90
N ARG A 40 -3.96 24.30 10.08
CA ARG A 40 -4.68 23.01 10.01
C ARG A 40 -4.44 22.17 11.27
N PRO A 41 -5.48 21.45 11.78
CA PRO A 41 -5.34 20.49 12.87
C PRO A 41 -4.19 19.50 12.64
N THR A 42 -3.43 19.19 13.69
CA THR A 42 -2.25 18.30 13.62
C THR A 42 -2.57 16.94 12.99
N TRP A 43 -3.75 16.36 13.25
CA TRP A 43 -4.15 15.09 12.65
C TRP A 43 -4.33 15.16 11.13
N ILE A 44 -4.77 16.31 10.57
CA ILE A 44 -4.89 16.52 9.11
C ILE A 44 -3.50 16.56 8.48
N ARG A 45 -2.55 17.25 9.12
CA ARG A 45 -1.16 17.35 8.65
C ARG A 45 -0.45 15.99 8.69
N GLN A 46 -0.66 15.23 9.78
CA GLN A 46 -0.16 13.86 9.91
C GLN A 46 -0.80 12.90 8.90
N LEU A 47 -2.12 12.98 8.68
CA LEU A 47 -2.82 12.15 7.69
C LEU A 47 -2.35 12.47 6.27
N GLN A 48 -2.13 13.74 5.92
CA GLN A 48 -1.58 14.12 4.62
C GLN A 48 -0.18 13.51 4.43
N SER A 49 0.73 13.74 5.38
CA SER A 49 2.10 13.21 5.30
C SER A 49 2.13 11.69 5.25
N SER A 50 1.20 11.02 5.94
CA SER A 50 1.02 9.56 5.87
C SER A 50 0.53 9.14 4.49
N ALA A 51 -0.48 9.81 3.92
CA ALA A 51 -1.02 9.50 2.60
C ALA A 51 -0.01 9.75 1.46
N ASP A 52 0.80 10.81 1.55
CA ASP A 52 1.91 11.08 0.64
C ASP A 52 2.98 9.96 0.71
N ALA A 53 3.40 9.57 1.92
CA ALA A 53 4.36 8.48 2.13
C ALA A 53 3.82 7.11 1.70
N TRP A 54 2.55 6.83 1.94
CA TRP A 54 1.89 5.60 1.49
C TRP A 54 1.78 5.53 -0.03
N LYS A 55 1.44 6.64 -0.67
CA LYS A 55 1.32 6.72 -2.14
C LYS A 55 2.66 6.53 -2.84
N SER A 56 3.77 6.97 -2.26
CA SER A 56 5.12 6.78 -2.84
C SER A 56 5.66 5.36 -2.70
N LEU A 57 5.14 4.54 -1.77
CA LEU A 57 5.45 3.12 -1.67
C LEU A 57 4.78 2.27 -2.76
N LEU A 58 3.68 2.75 -3.33
CA LEU A 58 2.89 2.05 -4.35
C LEU A 58 3.49 2.27 -5.75
N PRO A 59 3.62 1.22 -6.58
CA PRO A 59 3.95 1.38 -8.00
C PRO A 59 3.00 2.35 -8.70
N ASP A 60 3.49 3.09 -9.70
CA ASP A 60 2.69 4.12 -10.37
C ASP A 60 1.60 3.55 -11.27
N ARG A 61 1.88 2.42 -11.92
CA ARG A 61 1.01 1.74 -12.89
C ARG A 61 1.27 0.24 -12.87
N LEU A 62 0.25 -0.52 -13.23
CA LEU A 62 0.33 -1.92 -13.63
C LEU A 62 -0.24 -2.01 -15.06
N ARG A 63 0.47 -2.67 -15.97
CA ARG A 63 0.01 -2.84 -17.36
C ARG A 63 -0.94 -4.05 -17.43
N PRO A 64 -2.13 -3.93 -18.04
CA PRO A 64 -2.95 -5.08 -18.40
C PRO A 64 -2.21 -6.04 -19.34
N LEU A 65 -2.58 -7.32 -19.31
CA LEU A 65 -2.10 -8.30 -20.29
C LEU A 65 -2.83 -8.08 -21.63
N GLU A 66 -2.10 -8.21 -22.74
CA GLU A 66 -2.68 -8.17 -24.08
C GLU A 66 -3.27 -9.54 -24.42
N ARG A 67 -4.57 -9.58 -24.75
CA ARG A 67 -5.28 -10.82 -25.05
C ARG A 67 -5.20 -11.14 -26.55
N THR A 68 -4.78 -12.35 -26.87
CA THR A 68 -4.77 -12.93 -28.23
C THR A 68 -5.62 -14.20 -28.26
N ALA A 69 -5.89 -14.75 -29.45
CA ALA A 69 -6.65 -15.99 -29.56
C ALA A 69 -5.87 -17.20 -28.99
N GLU A 70 -4.55 -17.15 -29.08
CA GLU A 70 -3.61 -18.17 -28.66
C GLU A 70 -3.45 -18.16 -27.14
N ASN A 71 -3.19 -16.99 -26.54
CA ASN A 71 -2.93 -16.90 -25.10
C ASN A 71 -4.19 -17.09 -24.25
N ILE A 72 -5.38 -16.74 -24.76
CA ILE A 72 -6.63 -16.95 -24.02
C ILE A 72 -7.05 -18.43 -23.93
N ALA A 73 -6.42 -19.32 -24.71
CA ALA A 73 -6.57 -20.77 -24.57
C ALA A 73 -5.81 -21.31 -23.33
N ASP A 74 -4.69 -20.69 -22.95
CA ASP A 74 -3.89 -21.11 -21.79
C ASP A 74 -4.62 -20.77 -20.47
N PRO A 75 -4.91 -21.77 -19.61
CA PRO A 75 -5.50 -21.53 -18.31
C PRO A 75 -4.63 -20.68 -17.37
N LEU A 76 -3.29 -20.73 -17.50
CA LEU A 76 -2.39 -19.90 -16.69
C LEU A 76 -2.46 -18.43 -17.10
N PHE A 77 -2.32 -18.13 -18.40
CA PHE A 77 -2.55 -16.79 -18.93
C PHE A 77 -3.91 -16.22 -18.47
N ARG A 78 -5.01 -16.97 -18.64
CA ARG A 78 -6.35 -16.57 -18.16
C ARG A 78 -6.41 -16.29 -16.66
N CYS A 79 -5.62 -16.99 -15.84
CA CYS A 79 -5.56 -16.76 -14.40
C CYS A 79 -4.84 -15.44 -14.11
N PHE A 80 -3.65 -15.24 -14.69
CA PHE A 80 -2.85 -14.05 -14.49
C PHE A 80 -3.50 -12.79 -15.07
N ASP A 81 -4.21 -12.90 -16.20
CA ASP A 81 -4.99 -11.81 -16.79
C ASP A 81 -6.06 -11.27 -15.81
N ARG A 82 -6.73 -12.18 -15.07
CA ARG A 82 -7.71 -11.81 -14.04
C ARG A 82 -7.05 -11.18 -12.82
N GLU A 83 -5.94 -11.74 -12.35
CA GLU A 83 -5.12 -11.19 -11.25
C GLU A 83 -4.63 -9.78 -11.56
N VAL A 84 -4.05 -9.56 -12.74
CA VAL A 84 -3.55 -8.26 -13.20
C VAL A 84 -4.69 -7.27 -13.43
N SER A 85 -5.84 -7.71 -13.95
CA SER A 85 -7.03 -6.85 -14.09
C SER A 85 -7.57 -6.39 -12.73
N ALA A 86 -7.62 -7.30 -11.74
CA ALA A 86 -7.99 -6.99 -10.36
C ALA A 86 -7.00 -6.02 -9.70
N GLY A 87 -5.70 -6.32 -9.81
CA GLY A 87 -4.62 -5.49 -9.28
C GLY A 87 -4.59 -4.08 -9.88
N THR A 88 -4.81 -3.96 -11.19
CA THR A 88 -4.86 -2.65 -11.88
C THR A 88 -6.02 -1.81 -11.36
N THR A 89 -7.20 -2.42 -11.20
CA THR A 89 -8.40 -1.74 -10.70
C THR A 89 -8.24 -1.29 -9.24
N LEU A 90 -7.70 -2.16 -8.38
CA LEU A 90 -7.43 -1.82 -6.99
C LEU A 90 -6.32 -0.78 -6.85
N LEU A 91 -5.23 -0.89 -7.62
CA LEU A 91 -4.12 0.07 -7.58
C LEU A 91 -4.59 1.47 -7.95
N ASN A 92 -5.36 1.61 -9.03
CA ASN A 92 -5.93 2.89 -9.43
C ASN A 92 -6.83 3.45 -8.32
N THR A 93 -7.72 2.63 -7.76
CA THR A 93 -8.62 3.03 -6.66
C THR A 93 -7.85 3.56 -5.45
N VAL A 94 -6.85 2.81 -4.96
CA VAL A 94 -6.03 3.19 -3.80
C VAL A 94 -5.22 4.46 -4.07
N ARG A 95 -4.62 4.58 -5.26
CA ARG A 95 -3.83 5.77 -5.63
C ARG A 95 -4.68 7.02 -5.81
N ASP A 96 -5.89 6.88 -6.35
CA ASP A 96 -6.85 7.98 -6.49
C ASP A 96 -7.41 8.39 -5.13
N ASP A 97 -7.78 7.43 -4.27
CA ASP A 97 -8.22 7.67 -2.89
C ASP A 97 -7.15 8.45 -2.11
N LEU A 98 -5.90 7.97 -2.09
CA LEU A 98 -4.78 8.65 -1.44
C LEU A 98 -4.57 10.06 -2.05
N SER A 99 -4.63 10.20 -3.38
CA SER A 99 -4.51 11.51 -4.05
C SER A 99 -5.63 12.47 -3.65
N ASN A 100 -6.84 11.98 -3.44
CA ASN A 100 -7.98 12.80 -3.03
C ASN A 100 -7.91 13.14 -1.53
N VAL A 101 -7.44 12.22 -0.68
CA VAL A 101 -7.13 12.51 0.74
C VAL A 101 -6.07 13.61 0.85
N ILE A 102 -4.99 13.56 0.05
CA ILE A 102 -3.96 14.61 0.02
C ILE A 102 -4.57 15.97 -0.37
N LYS A 103 -5.33 16.04 -1.47
CA LYS A 103 -6.02 17.27 -1.94
C LYS A 103 -7.04 17.83 -0.95
N VAL A 104 -7.72 16.96 -0.19
CA VAL A 104 -8.67 17.36 0.84
C VAL A 104 -7.92 17.91 2.06
N CYS A 105 -6.85 17.25 2.50
CA CYS A 105 -6.03 17.73 3.61
C CYS A 105 -5.34 19.06 3.29
N SER A 106 -4.90 19.28 2.05
CA SER A 106 -4.34 20.57 1.58
C SER A 106 -5.38 21.67 1.34
N GLY A 107 -6.67 21.40 1.54
CA GLY A 107 -7.76 22.36 1.28
C GLY A 107 -8.05 22.61 -0.20
N THR A 108 -7.35 21.93 -1.12
CA THR A 108 -7.51 22.07 -2.57
C THR A 108 -8.84 21.49 -3.08
N THR A 109 -9.47 20.58 -2.34
CA THR A 109 -10.74 19.96 -2.73
C THR A 109 -11.66 19.79 -1.53
N LYS A 110 -12.96 20.07 -1.70
CA LYS A 110 -13.96 19.87 -0.64
C LYS A 110 -14.23 18.36 -0.42
N PRO A 111 -14.28 17.87 0.83
CA PRO A 111 -14.56 16.46 1.11
C PRO A 111 -16.00 16.07 0.78
N THR A 112 -16.17 14.97 0.03
CA THR A 112 -17.44 14.23 -0.08
C THR A 112 -17.63 13.35 1.16
N ASN A 113 -18.79 12.68 1.29
CA ASN A 113 -19.00 11.70 2.37
C ASN A 113 -17.96 10.56 2.28
N TYR A 114 -17.74 10.04 1.08
CA TYR A 114 -16.70 9.03 0.81
C TYR A 114 -15.29 9.47 1.26
N HIS A 115 -14.91 10.73 1.01
CA HIS A 115 -13.62 11.25 1.50
C HIS A 115 -13.56 11.31 3.03
N ARG A 116 -14.67 11.62 3.71
CA ARG A 116 -14.72 11.66 5.19
C ARG A 116 -14.57 10.26 5.78
N ASP A 117 -15.21 9.26 5.18
CA ASP A 117 -15.13 7.87 5.61
C ASP A 117 -13.70 7.33 5.42
N LEU A 118 -13.09 7.55 4.25
CA LEU A 118 -11.68 7.25 3.99
C LEU A 118 -10.76 7.90 5.04
N MET A 119 -10.87 9.21 5.25
CA MET A 119 -10.03 9.93 6.21
C MET A 119 -10.23 9.42 7.66
N SER A 120 -11.46 9.05 8.02
CA SER A 120 -11.79 8.46 9.33
C SER A 120 -11.06 7.14 9.56
N ASP A 121 -11.09 6.23 8.58
CA ASP A 121 -10.46 4.92 8.68
C ASP A 121 -8.93 5.06 8.67
N LEU A 122 -8.39 5.81 7.71
CA LEU A 122 -6.95 6.01 7.54
C LEU A 122 -6.30 6.71 8.75
N ALA A 123 -6.97 7.71 9.35
CA ALA A 123 -6.47 8.37 10.56
C ALA A 123 -6.46 7.47 11.81
N LYS A 124 -7.28 6.40 11.82
CA LYS A 124 -7.28 5.37 12.88
C LYS A 124 -6.30 4.22 12.57
N GLY A 125 -5.57 4.30 11.46
CA GLY A 125 -4.71 3.21 10.98
C GLY A 125 -5.49 2.02 10.41
N LEU A 126 -6.79 2.17 10.15
CA LEU A 126 -7.67 1.13 9.61
C LEU A 126 -7.63 1.14 8.08
N ILE A 127 -7.84 -0.04 7.50
CA ILE A 127 -7.94 -0.22 6.05
C ILE A 127 -9.38 0.12 5.61
N PRO A 128 -9.60 0.98 4.61
CA PRO A 128 -10.93 1.25 4.07
C PRO A 128 -11.61 0.00 3.50
N THR A 129 -12.94 -0.07 3.63
CA THR A 129 -13.73 -1.20 3.09
C THR A 129 -13.64 -1.33 1.57
N SER A 130 -13.49 -0.22 0.83
CA SER A 130 -13.29 -0.22 -0.62
C SER A 130 -12.02 -0.98 -1.06
N TRP A 131 -10.99 -1.02 -0.21
CA TRP A 131 -9.69 -1.63 -0.53
C TRP A 131 -9.67 -3.14 -0.29
N ARG A 132 -10.56 -3.67 0.55
CA ARG A 132 -10.64 -5.10 0.91
C ARG A 132 -11.37 -5.99 -0.12
N ARG A 133 -11.66 -5.46 -1.32
CA ARG A 133 -12.56 -6.10 -2.30
C ARG A 133 -12.03 -7.40 -2.92
N TYR A 134 -10.73 -7.49 -3.16
CA TYR A 134 -10.16 -8.54 -4.03
C TYR A 134 -9.51 -9.71 -3.29
N TYR A 135 -9.11 -9.53 -2.02
CA TYR A 135 -8.46 -10.59 -1.25
C TYR A 135 -8.72 -10.44 0.25
N THR A 136 -8.75 -11.58 0.94
CA THR A 136 -9.00 -11.65 2.39
C THR A 136 -7.90 -10.93 3.15
N THR A 137 -8.31 -9.93 3.93
CA THR A 137 -7.43 -9.09 4.74
C THR A 137 -7.71 -9.33 6.23
N PRO A 138 -6.72 -9.73 7.06
CA PRO A 138 -6.92 -9.89 8.50
C PRO A 138 -7.40 -8.62 9.18
N SER A 139 -8.33 -8.73 10.14
CA SER A 139 -8.91 -7.59 10.86
C SER A 139 -7.90 -6.85 11.75
N THR A 140 -6.80 -7.50 12.13
CA THR A 140 -5.70 -6.94 12.93
C THR A 140 -4.67 -6.16 12.10
N LEU A 141 -4.77 -6.18 10.77
CA LEU A 141 -3.78 -5.56 9.89
C LEU A 141 -3.95 -4.04 9.85
N THR A 142 -2.89 -3.30 10.15
CA THR A 142 -2.86 -1.84 10.01
C THR A 142 -2.73 -1.43 8.55
N VAL A 143 -3.18 -0.22 8.21
CA VAL A 143 -3.10 0.34 6.86
C VAL A 143 -1.66 0.36 6.32
N ILE A 144 -0.65 0.70 7.13
CA ILE A 144 0.76 0.70 6.68
C ILE A 144 1.25 -0.71 6.37
N GLN A 145 0.86 -1.74 7.15
CA GLN A 145 1.20 -3.13 6.84
C GLN A 145 0.52 -3.60 5.56
N TRP A 146 -0.77 -3.26 5.38
CA TRP A 146 -1.52 -3.56 4.17
C TRP A 146 -0.93 -2.90 2.92
N ILE A 147 -0.51 -1.64 3.00
CA ILE A 147 0.09 -0.93 1.87
C ILE A 147 1.44 -1.53 1.47
N ASN A 148 2.25 -2.00 2.42
CA ASN A 148 3.50 -2.70 2.11
C ASN A 148 3.25 -4.07 1.46
N ASP A 149 2.32 -4.87 2.00
CA ASP A 149 1.89 -6.14 1.41
C ASP A 149 1.32 -5.92 -0.01
N PHE A 150 0.35 -5.02 -0.16
CA PHE A 150 -0.26 -4.66 -1.44
C PHE A 150 0.77 -4.17 -2.46
N ALA A 151 1.74 -3.33 -2.06
CA ALA A 151 2.83 -2.90 -2.93
C ALA A 151 3.68 -4.09 -3.41
N ALA A 152 3.95 -5.10 -2.56
CA ALA A 152 4.64 -6.32 -2.95
C ALA A 152 3.82 -7.18 -3.93
N ARG A 153 2.49 -7.30 -3.71
CA ARG A 153 1.58 -7.97 -4.66
C ARG A 153 1.60 -7.31 -6.04
N ILE A 154 1.51 -5.98 -6.08
CA ILE A 154 1.55 -5.24 -7.36
C ILE A 154 2.91 -5.40 -8.06
N ARG A 155 4.04 -5.43 -7.34
CA ARG A 155 5.36 -5.71 -7.95
C ARG A 155 5.40 -7.10 -8.60
N GLN A 156 4.91 -8.14 -7.92
CA GLN A 156 4.76 -9.48 -8.53
C GLN A 156 3.88 -9.44 -9.79
N LEU A 157 2.77 -8.68 -9.78
CA LEU A 157 1.91 -8.56 -10.95
C LEU A 157 2.56 -7.79 -12.12
N ILE A 158 3.47 -6.87 -11.83
CA ILE A 158 4.31 -6.21 -12.86
C ILE A 158 5.25 -7.25 -13.48
N GLU A 159 5.97 -8.04 -12.68
CA GLU A 159 6.86 -9.12 -13.17
C GLU A 159 6.10 -10.14 -14.04
N ILE A 160 4.90 -10.53 -13.62
CA ILE A 160 4.00 -11.41 -14.40
C ILE A 160 3.56 -10.75 -15.72
N SER A 161 3.18 -9.47 -15.69
CA SER A 161 2.81 -8.70 -16.89
C SER A 161 3.96 -8.59 -17.89
N GLU A 162 5.17 -8.31 -17.41
CA GLU A 162 6.35 -8.16 -18.27
C GLU A 162 6.79 -9.50 -18.87
N ALA A 163 6.70 -10.59 -18.11
CA ALA A 163 6.92 -11.93 -18.64
C ALA A 163 5.88 -12.34 -19.69
N ALA A 164 4.61 -11.99 -19.48
CA ALA A 164 3.52 -12.25 -20.43
C ALA A 164 3.67 -11.46 -21.75
N SER A 165 4.24 -10.26 -21.69
CA SER A 165 4.52 -9.41 -22.87
C SER A 165 5.85 -9.73 -23.58
N SER A 166 6.64 -10.69 -23.08
CA SER A 166 7.90 -11.08 -23.72
C SER A 166 7.64 -11.84 -25.03
N ALA A 167 8.44 -11.56 -26.07
CA ALA A 167 8.20 -12.07 -27.43
C ALA A 167 8.15 -13.60 -27.56
N ASP A 168 8.75 -14.32 -26.60
CA ASP A 168 8.78 -15.78 -26.56
C ASP A 168 7.43 -16.40 -26.12
N HIS A 169 6.49 -15.59 -25.62
CA HIS A 169 5.15 -15.99 -25.11
C HIS A 169 5.16 -17.11 -24.04
N GLY A 170 6.35 -17.50 -23.56
CA GLY A 170 6.61 -18.91 -23.31
C GLY A 170 6.89 -19.31 -21.87
N ASN A 171 7.04 -18.36 -20.94
CA ASN A 171 7.54 -18.69 -19.60
C ASN A 171 6.70 -18.26 -18.39
N LEU A 172 5.38 -18.07 -18.58
CA LEU A 172 4.43 -18.05 -17.46
C LEU A 172 4.52 -19.32 -16.58
N ARG A 173 4.98 -20.44 -17.16
CA ARG A 173 5.18 -21.73 -16.49
C ARG A 173 6.47 -21.81 -15.65
N GLY A 174 7.52 -21.04 -15.98
CA GLY A 174 8.76 -20.97 -15.22
C GLY A 174 8.87 -19.79 -14.26
N LEU A 175 7.85 -18.93 -14.19
CA LEU A 175 7.77 -17.87 -13.19
C LEU A 175 7.76 -18.44 -11.76
N ARG A 176 8.60 -17.86 -10.90
CA ARG A 176 8.53 -18.10 -9.45
C ARG A 176 7.43 -17.23 -8.85
N VAL A 177 6.29 -17.83 -8.55
CA VAL A 177 5.12 -17.13 -8.00
C VAL A 177 5.11 -17.23 -6.47
N TRP A 178 5.10 -16.11 -5.78
CA TRP A 178 4.71 -16.03 -4.37
C TRP A 178 3.20 -16.20 -4.27
N LEU A 179 2.78 -17.45 -3.99
CA LEU A 179 1.37 -17.86 -3.91
C LEU A 179 0.55 -17.00 -2.96
N GLY A 180 1.09 -16.66 -1.79
CA GLY A 180 0.44 -15.78 -0.81
C GLY A 180 0.28 -14.33 -1.26
N GLY A 181 0.97 -13.92 -2.33
CA GLY A 181 0.88 -12.60 -2.96
C GLY A 181 -0.19 -12.49 -4.05
N LEU A 182 -0.76 -13.60 -4.52
CA LEU A 182 -1.91 -13.59 -5.43
C LEU A 182 -3.19 -13.16 -4.70
N PHE A 183 -4.17 -12.61 -5.43
CA PHE A 183 -5.49 -12.31 -4.86
C PHE A 183 -6.38 -13.55 -4.79
N MET A 184 -6.24 -14.47 -5.76
CA MET A 184 -7.03 -15.70 -5.92
C MET A 184 -6.11 -16.94 -6.02
N PRO A 185 -5.35 -17.29 -4.97
CA PRO A 185 -4.39 -18.41 -5.01
C PRO A 185 -5.00 -19.76 -5.40
N GLU A 186 -6.26 -20.03 -5.02
CA GLU A 186 -6.99 -21.24 -5.42
C GLU A 186 -7.24 -21.32 -6.94
N ALA A 187 -7.47 -20.17 -7.59
CA ALA A 187 -7.63 -20.09 -9.03
C ALA A 187 -6.31 -20.42 -9.75
N TYR A 188 -5.18 -20.02 -9.19
CA TYR A 188 -3.85 -20.36 -9.71
C TYR A 188 -3.53 -21.85 -9.55
N ILE A 189 -3.83 -22.46 -8.40
CA ILE A 189 -3.69 -23.92 -8.21
C ILE A 189 -4.59 -24.68 -9.20
N THR A 190 -5.81 -24.19 -9.43
CA THR A 190 -6.72 -24.76 -10.44
C THR A 190 -6.18 -24.60 -11.87
N ALA A 191 -5.60 -23.44 -12.20
CA ALA A 191 -5.02 -23.16 -13.50
C ALA A 191 -3.74 -23.97 -13.79
N THR A 192 -2.87 -24.17 -12.81
CA THR A 192 -1.71 -25.07 -12.92
C THR A 192 -2.15 -26.52 -13.16
N ARG A 193 -3.16 -27.02 -12.43
CA ARG A 193 -3.75 -28.35 -12.69
C ARG A 193 -4.33 -28.46 -14.10
N GLN A 194 -5.06 -27.44 -14.58
CA GLN A 194 -5.58 -27.39 -15.96
C GLN A 194 -4.44 -27.39 -17.00
N ALA A 195 -3.37 -26.62 -16.78
CA ALA A 195 -2.23 -26.53 -17.68
C ALA A 195 -1.48 -27.87 -17.82
N VAL A 196 -1.28 -28.59 -16.70
CA VAL A 196 -0.66 -29.93 -16.68
C VAL A 196 -1.58 -30.94 -17.39
N ALA A 197 -2.87 -30.98 -17.04
CA ALA A 197 -3.84 -31.87 -17.69
C ALA A 197 -3.88 -31.70 -19.22
N GLN A 198 -3.90 -30.44 -19.70
CA GLN A 198 -3.86 -30.13 -21.13
C GLN A 198 -2.55 -30.54 -21.81
N THR A 199 -1.40 -30.40 -21.14
CA THR A 199 -0.09 -30.76 -21.71
C THR A 199 0.14 -32.27 -21.77
N HIS A 200 -0.48 -33.06 -20.88
CA HIS A 200 -0.35 -34.53 -20.86
C HIS A 200 -1.56 -35.29 -21.42
N GLY A 201 -2.70 -34.64 -21.65
CA GLY A 201 -3.95 -35.28 -22.09
C GLY A 201 -4.66 -36.09 -21.00
N TRP A 202 -4.39 -35.80 -19.72
CA TRP A 202 -4.96 -36.52 -18.57
C TRP A 202 -6.29 -35.94 -18.09
N ALA A 203 -7.10 -36.73 -17.38
CA ALA A 203 -8.28 -36.22 -16.70
C ALA A 203 -7.87 -35.40 -15.45
N LEU A 204 -8.62 -34.33 -15.13
CA LEU A 204 -8.30 -33.48 -13.98
C LEU A 204 -8.38 -34.19 -12.63
N GLU A 205 -9.17 -35.27 -12.56
CA GLU A 205 -9.38 -36.09 -11.35
C GLU A 205 -8.26 -37.12 -11.13
N GLU A 206 -7.35 -37.30 -12.10
CA GLU A 206 -6.17 -38.18 -11.98
C GLU A 206 -4.95 -37.43 -11.41
N LEU A 207 -5.06 -36.11 -11.26
CA LEU A 207 -3.99 -35.23 -10.78
C LEU A 207 -4.10 -34.95 -9.27
N PHE A 208 -3.16 -35.52 -8.51
CA PHE A 208 -3.04 -35.34 -7.06
C PHE A 208 -1.73 -34.64 -6.69
N LEU A 209 -1.76 -33.87 -5.60
CA LEU A 209 -0.57 -33.31 -4.95
C LEU A 209 -0.45 -33.99 -3.58
N SER A 210 0.66 -34.70 -3.36
CA SER A 210 0.94 -35.49 -2.14
C SER A 210 1.96 -34.80 -1.24
#